data_AF-A0A0A1YHS2-F1
#
_entry.id   AF-A0A0A1YHS2-F1
#
_cell.length_a   1.000
_cell.length_b   1.000
_cell.length_c   1.000
_cell.angle_alpha   90.00
_cell.angle_beta   90.00
_cell.angle_gamma   90.00
#
_symmetry.space_group_name_H-M   'P 1'
#
loop_
_entity.id
_entity.type
_entity.pdbx_description
1 polymer ?
#
loop_
_entity_poly.entity_id
_entity_poly.type
_entity_poly.pdbx_seq_one_letter_code
_entity_poly.pdbx_strand_id
1 'polypeptide(L)'
;MCRRIAACGLATVLTACAIAEPLPTLPVEAQLLAQQWQAMRARPGHFAGGEWDDQVDKWQGAKHQLMQQLFDLAWGDRYDVAQLRALLGAPDRVWTPAADEYANWLRMTEWHGQPAGELWAYAWRGQHDQLLFAVESGQVRAAGWLLMYE
;
A
#
# COMPACT_ATOMS: atom_id res chain seq x y z
N MET A 1 -59.53 24.35 24.69
CA MET A 1 -58.41 24.05 25.60
C MET A 1 -57.50 23.02 24.95
N CYS A 2 -56.20 23.29 24.96
CA CYS A 2 -55.12 22.51 24.36
C CYS A 2 -55.03 21.06 24.84
N ARG A 3 -54.56 20.15 23.98
CA ARG A 3 -53.28 19.44 24.20
C ARG A 3 -52.79 18.67 22.97
N ARG A 4 -51.53 18.91 22.64
CA ARG A 4 -50.68 18.19 21.68
C ARG A 4 -50.23 16.87 22.30
N ILE A 5 -50.11 15.80 21.50
CA ILE A 5 -49.25 14.64 21.76
C ILE A 5 -48.69 14.23 20.39
N ALA A 6 -47.59 14.83 19.94
CA ALA A 6 -46.21 14.38 20.17
C ALA A 6 -45.95 12.98 19.57
N ALA A 7 -45.56 12.97 18.30
CA ALA A 7 -44.99 11.82 17.62
C ALA A 7 -43.64 11.48 18.27
N CYS A 8 -43.50 10.25 18.77
CA CYS A 8 -42.24 9.70 19.26
C CYS A 8 -41.79 8.60 18.30
N GLY A 9 -41.24 9.00 17.15
CA GLY A 9 -40.54 8.09 16.25
C GLY A 9 -39.17 7.79 16.83
N LEU A 10 -39.02 6.63 17.48
CA LEU A 10 -37.72 6.08 17.85
C LEU A 10 -37.00 5.64 16.57
N ALA A 11 -36.12 6.49 16.06
CA ALA A 11 -35.15 6.11 15.04
C ALA A 11 -34.00 5.35 15.72
N THR A 12 -33.99 4.02 15.58
CA THR A 12 -32.86 3.19 15.97
C THR A 12 -31.72 3.42 14.99
N VAL A 13 -30.68 4.14 15.42
CA VAL A 13 -29.42 4.25 14.68
C VAL A 13 -28.65 2.95 14.88
N LEU A 14 -28.67 2.06 13.88
CA LEU A 14 -27.74 0.95 13.78
C LEU A 14 -26.37 1.51 13.37
N THR A 15 -25.54 1.83 14.37
CA THR A 15 -24.11 2.05 14.16
C THR A 15 -23.47 0.71 13.81
N ALA A 16 -23.28 0.45 12.53
CA ALA A 16 -22.41 -0.61 12.06
C ALA A 16 -20.96 -0.21 12.37
N CYS A 17 -20.44 -0.64 13.53
CA CYS A 17 -19.00 -0.72 13.72
C CYS A 17 -18.47 -1.74 12.71
N ALA A 18 -17.80 -1.27 11.66
CA ALA A 18 -16.99 -2.12 10.80
C ALA A 18 -15.90 -2.75 11.67
N ILE A 19 -16.09 -4.01 12.06
CA ILE A 19 -15.01 -4.84 12.59
C ILE A 19 -14.04 -5.04 11.42
N ALA A 20 -12.95 -4.28 11.42
CA ALA A 20 -11.83 -4.58 10.54
C ALA A 20 -11.33 -5.97 10.92
N GLU A 21 -11.43 -6.93 9.99
CA GLU A 21 -10.90 -8.27 10.22
C GLU A 21 -9.40 -8.18 10.55
N PRO A 22 -8.91 -8.94 11.54
CA PRO A 22 -7.50 -8.93 11.88
C PRO A 22 -6.69 -9.43 10.69
N LEU A 23 -5.62 -8.71 10.37
CA LEU A 23 -4.70 -9.10 9.30
C LEU A 23 -4.10 -10.49 9.59
N PRO A 24 -3.79 -11.27 8.56
CA PRO A 24 -3.21 -12.60 8.73
C PRO A 24 -1.85 -12.49 9.46
N THR A 25 -1.53 -13.52 10.24
CA THR A 25 -0.19 -13.64 10.84
C THR A 25 0.79 -14.10 9.77
N LEU A 26 1.81 -13.29 9.50
CA LEU A 26 2.88 -13.61 8.56
C LEU A 26 3.93 -14.55 9.19
N PRO A 27 4.76 -15.25 8.40
CA PRO A 27 5.97 -15.91 8.90
C PRO A 27 6.87 -14.95 9.69
N VAL A 28 7.69 -15.47 10.61
CA VAL A 28 8.51 -14.63 11.52
C VAL A 28 9.47 -13.74 10.74
N GLU A 29 10.09 -14.26 9.69
CA GLU A 29 11.01 -13.54 8.81
C GLU A 29 10.29 -12.37 8.11
N ALA A 30 9.08 -12.62 7.62
CA ALA A 30 8.24 -11.60 7.01
C ALA A 30 7.79 -10.52 8.02
N GLN A 31 7.51 -10.91 9.28
CA GLN A 31 7.21 -9.96 10.35
C GLN A 31 8.41 -9.04 10.65
N LEU A 32 9.63 -9.57 10.66
CA LEU A 32 10.85 -8.77 10.86
C LEU A 32 11.05 -7.76 9.73
N LEU A 33 10.85 -8.18 8.48
CA LEU A 33 10.91 -7.27 7.32
C LEU A 33 9.80 -6.20 7.39
N ALA A 34 8.59 -6.57 7.78
CA ALA A 34 7.48 -5.63 7.97
C ALA A 34 7.83 -4.57 9.03
N GLN A 35 8.41 -4.98 10.17
CA GLN A 35 8.83 -4.04 11.22
C GLN A 35 9.93 -3.09 10.73
N GLN A 36 10.94 -3.60 10.04
CA GLN A 36 12.00 -2.79 9.44
C GLN A 36 11.43 -1.79 8.42
N TRP A 37 10.45 -2.23 7.62
CA TRP A 37 9.78 -1.39 6.64
C TRP A 37 9.03 -0.24 7.29
N GLN A 38 8.21 -0.52 8.32
CA GLN A 38 7.50 0.54 9.03
C GLN A 38 8.46 1.55 9.66
N ALA A 39 9.57 1.09 10.24
CA ALA A 39 10.59 1.97 10.81
C ALA A 39 11.26 2.85 9.74
N MET A 40 11.61 2.29 8.58
CA MET A 40 12.20 3.04 7.46
C MET A 40 11.21 4.01 6.80
N ARG A 41 9.93 3.62 6.69
CA ARG A 41 8.87 4.45 6.11
C ARG A 41 8.56 5.69 6.96
N ALA A 42 8.75 5.61 8.27
CA ALA A 42 8.56 6.74 9.18
C ALA A 42 9.71 7.78 9.15
N ARG A 43 10.85 7.45 8.52
CA ARG A 43 12.01 8.36 8.44
C ARG A 43 11.89 9.26 7.20
N PRO A 44 11.80 10.59 7.36
CA PRO A 44 11.79 11.49 6.20
C PRO A 44 13.19 11.56 5.58
N GLY A 45 13.28 11.34 4.27
CA GLY A 45 14.46 11.62 3.46
C GLY A 45 14.31 12.90 2.64
N HIS A 46 15.30 13.19 1.79
CA HIS A 46 15.34 14.38 0.94
C HIS A 46 14.07 14.55 0.10
N PHE A 47 13.59 13.47 -0.53
CA PHE A 47 12.42 13.49 -1.39
C PHE A 47 11.08 13.64 -0.64
N ALA A 48 11.12 13.63 0.69
CA ALA A 48 9.99 13.93 1.57
C ALA A 48 10.15 15.28 2.29
N GLY A 49 11.09 16.13 1.85
CA GLY A 49 11.37 17.45 2.44
C GLY A 49 12.32 17.42 3.63
N GLY A 50 12.98 16.30 3.88
CA GLY A 50 14.05 16.18 4.88
C GLY A 50 15.45 16.51 4.32
N GLU A 51 16.46 16.33 5.15
CA GLU A 51 17.85 16.28 4.70
C GLU A 51 18.13 14.95 3.98
N TRP A 52 19.19 14.92 3.17
CA TRP A 52 19.63 13.70 2.51
C TRP A 52 20.08 12.64 3.53
N ASP A 53 19.50 11.43 3.43
CA ASP A 53 19.85 10.27 4.24
C ASP A 53 20.25 9.10 3.32
N ASP A 54 21.53 8.71 3.34
CA ASP A 54 22.07 7.61 2.53
C ASP A 54 21.33 6.27 2.74
N GLN A 55 20.69 6.06 3.89
CA GLN A 55 19.93 4.83 4.14
C GLN A 55 18.54 4.85 3.46
N VAL A 56 17.95 6.03 3.30
CA VAL A 56 16.57 6.22 2.81
C VAL A 56 16.59 6.63 1.33
N ASP A 57 17.48 7.54 0.97
CA ASP A 57 17.48 8.22 -0.33
C ASP A 57 18.48 7.64 -1.31
N LYS A 58 19.46 6.82 -0.92
CA LYS A 58 20.47 6.31 -1.85
C LYS A 58 20.00 5.08 -2.61
N TRP A 59 20.31 5.02 -3.91
CA TRP A 59 20.14 3.81 -4.70
C TRP A 59 21.00 2.68 -4.13
N GLN A 60 20.39 1.50 -3.94
CA GLN A 60 21.01 0.40 -3.18
C GLN A 60 21.35 0.77 -1.72
N GLY A 61 20.73 1.81 -1.18
CA GLY A 61 20.68 2.07 0.26
C GLY A 61 19.75 1.09 0.96
N ALA A 62 19.73 1.14 2.29
CA ALA A 62 19.03 0.18 3.13
C ALA A 62 17.52 0.08 2.82
N LYS A 63 16.83 1.21 2.63
CA LYS A 63 15.40 1.22 2.29
C LYS A 63 15.12 0.61 0.92
N HIS A 64 15.97 0.88 -0.08
CA HIS A 64 15.84 0.28 -1.42
C HIS A 64 15.97 -1.23 -1.37
N GLN A 65 17.04 -1.73 -0.75
CA GLN A 65 17.32 -3.15 -0.63
C GLN A 65 16.22 -3.88 0.15
N LEU A 66 15.71 -3.25 1.21
CA LEU A 66 14.56 -3.77 1.94
C LEU A 66 13.31 -3.86 1.05
N MET A 67 13.02 -2.85 0.23
CA MET A 67 11.89 -2.90 -0.71
C MET A 67 12.07 -3.98 -1.79
N GLN A 68 13.30 -4.24 -2.23
CA GLN A 68 13.60 -5.38 -3.11
C GLN A 68 13.31 -6.72 -2.43
N GLN A 69 13.70 -6.89 -1.16
CA GLN A 69 13.37 -8.10 -0.39
C GLN A 69 11.86 -8.28 -0.19
N LEU A 70 11.15 -7.19 0.11
CA LEU A 70 9.69 -7.21 0.28
C LEU A 70 8.97 -7.55 -1.03
N PHE A 71 9.47 -7.02 -2.14
CA PHE A 71 9.02 -7.38 -3.49
C PHE A 71 9.21 -8.87 -3.75
N ASP A 72 10.43 -9.38 -3.56
CA ASP A 72 10.77 -10.79 -3.82
C ASP A 72 9.93 -11.73 -2.96
N LEU A 73 9.73 -11.39 -1.69
CA LEU A 73 8.89 -12.15 -0.77
C LEU A 73 7.42 -12.15 -1.22
N ALA A 74 6.81 -10.98 -1.40
CA ALA A 74 5.39 -10.88 -1.73
C ALA A 74 5.07 -11.51 -3.10
N TRP A 75 5.93 -11.30 -4.09
CA TRP A 75 5.75 -11.85 -5.43
C TRP A 75 6.11 -13.34 -5.51
N GLY A 76 7.22 -13.74 -4.90
CA GLY A 76 7.72 -15.11 -4.91
C GLY A 76 6.78 -16.08 -4.19
N ASP A 77 6.30 -15.69 -3.01
CA ASP A 77 5.41 -16.52 -2.19
C ASP A 77 3.92 -16.33 -2.55
N ARG A 78 3.62 -15.53 -3.59
CA ARG A 78 2.25 -15.31 -4.09
C ARG A 78 1.29 -14.80 -3.02
N TYR A 79 1.71 -13.75 -2.30
CA TYR A 79 0.89 -13.18 -1.24
C TYR A 79 -0.46 -12.66 -1.79
N ASP A 80 -1.52 -12.88 -1.01
CA ASP A 80 -2.79 -12.22 -1.23
C ASP A 80 -2.78 -10.77 -0.71
N VAL A 81 -3.86 -10.05 -0.93
CA VAL A 81 -3.99 -8.65 -0.51
C VAL A 81 -3.92 -8.48 1.02
N ALA A 82 -4.44 -9.43 1.80
CA ALA A 82 -4.43 -9.34 3.26
C ALA A 82 -3.00 -9.54 3.80
N GLN A 83 -2.25 -10.49 3.24
CA GLN A 83 -0.84 -10.71 3.54
C GLN A 83 0.02 -9.52 3.08
N LEU A 84 -0.24 -8.96 1.90
CA LEU A 84 0.46 -7.78 1.41
C LEU A 84 0.26 -6.58 2.35
N ARG A 85 -0.97 -6.37 2.84
CA ARG A 85 -1.25 -5.33 3.85
C ARG A 85 -0.59 -5.61 5.19
N ALA A 86 -0.54 -6.86 5.63
CA ALA A 86 0.18 -7.24 6.84
C ALA A 86 1.69 -6.95 6.71
N LEU A 87 2.25 -7.10 5.51
CA LEU A 87 3.67 -6.92 5.23
C LEU A 87 4.04 -5.43 5.07
N LEU A 88 3.30 -4.70 4.24
CA LEU A 88 3.66 -3.35 3.80
C LEU A 88 2.84 -2.23 4.46
N GLY A 89 1.75 -2.57 5.14
CA GLY A 89 0.73 -1.63 5.60
C GLY A 89 -0.18 -1.15 4.47
N ALA A 90 -0.84 -0.01 4.68
CA ALA A 90 -1.64 0.62 3.63
C ALA A 90 -0.75 1.14 2.50
N PRO A 91 -1.19 1.07 1.23
CA PRO A 91 -0.47 1.71 0.12
C PRO A 91 -0.48 3.24 0.29
N ASP A 92 0.58 3.89 -0.19
CA ASP A 92 0.68 5.36 -0.23
C ASP A 92 -0.29 5.96 -1.25
N ARG A 93 -0.59 5.21 -2.32
CA ARG A 93 -1.57 5.57 -3.33
C ARG A 93 -2.22 4.34 -3.96
N VAL A 94 -3.49 4.49 -4.34
CA VAL A 94 -4.24 3.48 -5.08
C VAL A 94 -4.78 4.12 -6.36
N TRP A 95 -4.56 3.47 -7.50
CA TRP A 95 -5.19 3.83 -8.77
C TRP A 95 -6.10 2.70 -9.24
N THR A 96 -7.37 3.02 -9.45
CA THR A 96 -8.32 2.10 -10.10
C THR A 96 -8.20 2.18 -11.62
N PRO A 97 -8.66 1.19 -12.39
CA PRO A 97 -8.68 1.24 -13.85
C PRO A 97 -9.40 2.45 -14.47
N ALA A 98 -10.27 3.12 -13.72
CA ALA A 98 -11.00 4.32 -14.15
C ALA A 98 -10.23 5.63 -13.92
N ALA A 99 -9.07 5.61 -13.26
CA ALA A 99 -8.27 6.82 -13.04
C ALA A 99 -7.56 7.24 -14.32
N ASP A 100 -7.50 8.55 -14.59
CA ASP A 100 -6.92 9.12 -15.82
C ASP A 100 -5.46 8.69 -16.03
N GLU A 101 -4.68 8.59 -14.94
CA GLU A 101 -3.26 8.25 -14.99
C GLU A 101 -3.00 6.73 -15.01
N TYR A 102 -4.03 5.89 -14.80
CA TYR A 102 -3.88 4.44 -14.65
C TYR A 102 -3.13 3.81 -15.82
N ALA A 103 -3.55 4.12 -17.05
CA ALA A 103 -2.94 3.58 -18.26
C ALA A 103 -1.47 4.00 -18.40
N ASN A 104 -1.13 5.20 -17.93
CA ASN A 104 0.24 5.68 -17.96
C ASN A 104 1.11 4.91 -16.97
N TRP A 105 0.65 4.72 -15.73
CA TRP A 105 1.40 3.95 -14.72
C TRP A 105 1.56 2.49 -15.13
N LEU A 106 0.51 1.88 -15.67
CA LEU A 106 0.58 0.52 -16.20
C LEU A 106 1.70 0.37 -17.24
N ARG A 107 1.84 1.36 -18.13
CA ARG A 107 2.84 1.35 -19.22
C ARG A 107 4.26 1.65 -18.72
N MET A 108 4.41 2.53 -17.74
CA MET A 108 5.72 2.99 -17.27
C MET A 108 6.35 2.06 -16.23
N THR A 109 5.56 1.22 -15.57
CA THR A 109 6.07 0.28 -14.58
C THR A 109 6.70 -0.95 -15.24
N GLU A 110 7.89 -1.32 -14.76
CA GLU A 110 8.57 -2.56 -15.13
C GLU A 110 7.94 -3.72 -14.35
N TRP A 111 6.98 -4.42 -14.98
CA TRP A 111 6.20 -5.46 -14.33
C TRP A 111 6.83 -6.84 -14.38
N HIS A 112 6.72 -7.55 -13.26
CA HIS A 112 6.75 -9.01 -13.19
C HIS A 112 5.32 -9.53 -13.09
N GLY A 113 4.92 -10.36 -14.06
CA GLY A 113 3.55 -10.89 -14.16
C GLY A 113 2.70 -10.13 -15.17
N GLN A 114 1.38 -10.27 -15.04
CA GLN A 114 0.40 -9.59 -15.91
C GLN A 114 -0.50 -8.71 -15.02
N PRO A 115 -0.31 -7.38 -15.04
CA PRO A 115 -1.02 -6.49 -14.14
C PRO A 115 -2.51 -6.45 -14.49
N ALA A 116 -3.35 -6.46 -13.45
CA ALA A 116 -4.81 -6.34 -13.54
C ALA A 116 -5.37 -5.73 -12.24
N GLY A 117 -6.56 -5.13 -12.34
CA GLY A 117 -7.26 -4.54 -11.20
C GLY A 117 -6.68 -3.20 -10.75
N GLU A 118 -6.56 -2.99 -9.44
CA GLU A 118 -6.05 -1.75 -8.86
C GLU A 118 -4.51 -1.76 -8.82
N LEU A 119 -3.88 -0.60 -8.95
CA LEU A 119 -2.45 -0.42 -8.70
C LEU A 119 -2.23 0.17 -7.31
N TRP A 120 -1.48 -0.53 -6.48
CA TRP A 120 -1.13 -0.10 -5.13
C TRP A 120 0.34 0.31 -5.11
N ALA A 121 0.61 1.57 -4.80
CA ALA A 121 1.96 2.13 -4.76
C ALA A 121 2.48 2.25 -3.33
N TYR A 122 3.79 1.97 -3.19
CA TYR A 122 4.57 2.16 -1.98
C TYR A 122 5.81 3.01 -2.31
N ALA A 123 5.96 4.13 -1.61
CA ALA A 123 6.93 5.17 -1.91
C ALA A 123 8.32 4.88 -1.34
N TRP A 124 9.35 4.99 -2.18
CA TRP A 124 10.74 4.95 -1.74
C TRP A 124 11.32 6.36 -1.60
N ARG A 125 11.52 7.06 -2.70
CA ARG A 125 12.06 8.44 -2.79
C ARG A 125 10.93 9.42 -3.08
N GLY A 126 10.02 9.53 -2.12
CA GLY A 126 8.77 10.27 -2.33
C GLY A 126 7.95 9.64 -3.47
N GLN A 127 7.36 10.48 -4.33
CA GLN A 127 6.56 10.02 -5.47
C GLN A 127 7.41 9.68 -6.71
N HIS A 128 8.74 9.81 -6.63
CA HIS A 128 9.63 9.63 -7.78
C HIS A 128 9.83 8.15 -8.12
N ASP A 129 10.31 7.38 -7.14
CA ASP A 129 10.57 5.95 -7.29
C ASP A 129 9.62 5.17 -6.37
N GLN A 130 8.83 4.27 -6.95
CA GLN A 130 7.77 3.56 -6.24
C GLN A 130 7.77 2.07 -6.59
N LEU A 131 7.47 1.25 -5.58
CA LEU A 131 7.13 -0.15 -5.78
C LEU A 131 5.62 -0.30 -5.94
N LEU A 132 5.18 -0.92 -7.02
CA LEU A 132 3.77 -1.10 -7.34
C LEU A 132 3.38 -2.58 -7.28
N PHE A 133 2.17 -2.82 -6.81
CA PHE A 133 1.49 -4.12 -6.89
C PHE A 133 0.16 -3.94 -7.63
N ALA A 134 -0.08 -4.74 -8.65
CA ALA A 134 -1.38 -4.83 -9.31
C ALA A 134 -2.22 -5.89 -8.59
N VAL A 135 -3.40 -5.52 -8.09
CA VAL A 135 -4.25 -6.39 -7.28
C VAL A 135 -5.65 -6.52 -7.88
N GLU A 136 -6.15 -7.74 -7.97
CA GLU A 136 -7.48 -8.03 -8.49
C GLU A 136 -8.10 -9.18 -7.70
N SER A 137 -9.37 -9.03 -7.33
CA SER A 137 -10.13 -10.07 -6.60
C SER A 137 -9.39 -10.59 -5.35
N GLY A 138 -8.72 -9.71 -4.62
CA GLY A 138 -7.97 -10.04 -3.40
C GLY A 138 -6.60 -10.69 -3.61
N GLN A 139 -6.11 -10.79 -4.85
CA GLN A 139 -4.85 -11.43 -5.20
C GLN A 139 -3.87 -10.47 -5.86
N VAL A 140 -2.57 -10.64 -5.59
CA VAL A 140 -1.51 -9.93 -6.32
C VAL A 140 -1.33 -10.58 -7.70
N ARG A 141 -1.54 -9.80 -8.76
CA ARG A 141 -1.48 -10.23 -10.17
C ARG A 141 -0.15 -9.92 -10.83
N ALA A 142 0.45 -8.81 -10.43
CA ALA A 142 1.79 -8.40 -10.83
C ALA A 142 2.41 -7.51 -9.75
N ALA A 143 3.73 -7.41 -9.78
CA ALA A 143 4.48 -6.45 -8.98
C ALA A 143 5.54 -5.81 -9.88
N GLY A 144 5.92 -4.57 -9.63
CA GLY A 144 6.89 -3.90 -10.49
C GLY A 144 7.42 -2.59 -9.94
N TRP A 145 8.45 -2.07 -10.59
CA TRP A 145 9.07 -0.80 -10.22
C TRP A 145 8.63 0.30 -11.17
N LEU A 146 8.08 1.38 -10.61
CA LEU A 146 7.89 2.64 -11.30
C LEU A 146 9.08 3.53 -10.95
N LEU A 147 10.06 3.57 -11.85
CA LEU A 147 11.23 4.43 -11.73
C LEU A 147 10.99 5.65 -12.62
N MET A 148 10.97 6.83 -12.02
CA MET A 148 11.02 8.06 -12.80
C MET A 148 12.50 8.34 -13.04
N TYR A 149 12.93 8.40 -14.30
CA TYR A 149 14.27 8.86 -14.65
C TYR A 149 14.20 10.37 -14.88
N GLU A 150 15.13 11.12 -14.30
CA GLU A 150 15.35 12.55 -14.59
C GLU A 150 16.12 12.74 -15.90
#